data_AF-A0A1X6MSD8-F1
#
_entry.id   AF-A0A1X6MSD8-F1
#
_cell.length_a   1.000
_cell.length_b   1.000
_cell.length_c   1.000
_cell.angle_alpha   90.00
_cell.angle_beta   90.00
_cell.angle_gamma   90.00
#
_symmetry.space_group_name_H-M   'P 1'
#
loop_
_entity.id
_entity.type
_entity.pdbx_description
1 polymer ?
#
loop_
_entity_poly.entity_id
_entity_poly.type
_entity_poly.pdbx_seq_one_letter_code
_entity_poly.pdbx_strand_id
1 'polypeptide(L)' 'MSKPAIVPETTVAGISVDPRTLERVIPESRRPDGSVRKQLKIRPGFTPQEDVRRFRGSRQAQM' A
#
# COMPACT_ATOMS: atom_id res chain seq x y z
N MET A 1 8.16 11.24 -20.69
CA MET A 1 8.10 10.40 -19.49
C MET A 1 7.51 11.22 -18.36
N SER A 2 6.29 10.91 -17.90
CA SER A 2 5.72 11.57 -16.72
C SER A 2 6.60 11.30 -15.50
N LYS A 3 6.83 12.32 -14.66
CA LYS A 3 7.53 12.12 -13.39
C LYS A 3 6.76 11.04 -12.59
N PRO A 4 7.46 10.08 -11.94
CA PRO A 4 6.78 9.17 -11.02
C PRO A 4 6.12 9.98 -9.92
N ALA A 5 4.95 9.53 -9.45
CA ALA A 5 4.22 10.22 -8.39
C ALA A 5 5.14 10.39 -7.16
N ILE A 6 5.20 11.62 -6.63
CA ILE A 6 5.97 11.94 -5.41
C ILE A 6 5.43 11.16 -4.21
N VAL A 7 4.13 10.82 -4.23
CA VAL A 7 3.47 10.05 -3.18
C VAL A 7 3.27 8.63 -3.71
N PRO A 8 3.82 7.59 -3.06
CA PRO A 8 3.56 6.22 -3.45
C PRO A 8 2.07 5.91 -3.24
N GLU A 9 1.46 5.26 -4.23
CA GLU A 9 0.08 4.76 -4.10
C GLU A 9 0.01 3.76 -2.93
N THR A 10 -0.83 4.07 -1.95
CA THR A 10 -1.06 3.21 -0.78
C THR A 10 -2.40 2.50 -0.90
N THR A 11 -2.46 1.24 -0.47
CA THR A 11 -3.74 0.54 -0.31
C THR A 11 -4.58 1.12 0.83
N VAL A 12 -5.81 0.65 1.01
CA VAL A 12 -6.70 1.10 2.09
C VAL A 12 -6.07 0.82 3.46
N ALA A 13 -5.34 -0.30 3.57
CA ALA A 13 -4.56 -0.65 4.75
C ALA A 13 -3.25 0.16 4.92
N GLY A 14 -2.97 1.14 4.06
CA GLY A 14 -1.74 1.93 4.10
C GLY A 14 -0.49 1.16 3.65
N ILE A 15 -0.65 0.07 2.89
CA ILE A 15 0.47 -0.72 2.37
C ILE A 15 0.94 -0.10 1.06
N SER A 16 2.25 0.11 0.93
CA SER A 16 2.93 0.57 -0.28
C SER A 16 3.94 -0.47 -0.76
N VAL A 17 4.33 -0.39 -2.02
CA VAL A 17 5.46 -1.17 -2.57
C VAL A 17 6.69 -0.27 -2.58
N ASP A 18 7.76 -0.71 -1.94
CA ASP A 18 9.03 0.01 -1.94
C ASP A 18 9.65 -0.05 -3.35
N PRO A 19 9.93 1.09 -4.01
CA PRO A 19 10.47 1.11 -5.37
C PRO A 19 11.89 0.54 -5.49
N ARG A 20 12.64 0.44 -4.38
CA ARG A 20 14.02 -0.08 -4.40
C ARG A 20 14.08 -1.58 -4.16
N THR A 21 13.30 -2.05 -3.19
CA THR A 21 13.33 -3.46 -2.75
C THR A 21 12.21 -4.30 -3.34
N LEU A 22 11.19 -3.66 -3.93
CA LEU A 22 9.95 -4.29 -4.40
C LEU A 22 9.18 -5.03 -3.30
N GLU A 23 9.49 -4.76 -2.02
CA GLU A 23 8.81 -5.33 -0.88
C GLU A 23 7.53 -4.56 -0.53
N ARG A 24 6.55 -5.26 0.04
CA ARG A 24 5.33 -4.63 0.59
C ARG A 24 5.60 -4.12 2.00
N VAL A 25 5.40 -2.83 2.21
CA VAL A 25 5.77 -2.14 3.45
C VAL A 25 4.73 -1.09 3.84
N ILE A 26 4.51 -0.91 5.14
CA ILE A 26 3.86 0.30 5.66
C ILE A 26 4.98 1.35 5.83
N PRO A 27 4.89 2.50 5.13
CA PRO A 27 5.95 3.49 5.12
C PRO A 27 6.10 4.19 6.48
N GLU A 28 7.25 4.82 6.68
CA GLU A 28 7.46 5.67 7.85
C GLU A 28 6.48 6.85 7.87
N SER A 29 6.11 7.28 9.08
CA SER A 29 5.21 8.42 9.24
C SER A 29 5.63 9.28 10.42
N ARG A 30 5.33 10.57 10.35
CA ARG A 30 5.67 11.52 11.40
C ARG A 30 4.54 11.61 12.42
N ARG A 31 4.89 11.50 13.69
CA ARG A 31 3.97 11.76 14.81
C ARG A 31 3.76 13.27 15.00
N PRO A 32 2.67 13.69 15.66
CA PRO A 32 2.43 15.11 15.94
C PRO A 32 3.53 15.78 16.76
N ASP A 33 4.21 15.03 17.63
CA ASP A 33 5.36 15.49 18.43
C ASP A 33 6.67 15.63 17.62
N GLY A 34 6.63 15.31 16.32
CA GLY A 34 7.76 15.40 15.42
C GLY A 34 8.60 14.13 15.31
N SER A 35 8.40 13.13 16.17
CA SER A 35 9.13 11.85 16.12
C SER A 35 8.66 10.97 14.94
N VAL A 36 9.51 10.04 14.49
CA VAL A 36 9.22 9.17 13.34
C VAL A 36 8.75 7.78 13.79
N ARG A 37 7.70 7.26 13.13
CA ARG A 37 7.27 5.87 13.20
C ARG A 37 8.08 5.07 12.20
N LYS A 38 8.74 4.00 12.67
CA LYS A 38 9.52 3.11 11.81
C LYS A 38 8.64 2.45 10.76
N GLN A 39 9.25 2.18 9.61
CA GLN A 39 8.67 1.34 8.57
C GLN A 39 8.40 -0.09 9.09
N LEU A 40 7.33 -0.71 8.61
CA LEU A 40 6.97 -2.10 8.91
C LEU A 40 6.94 -2.94 7.64
N LYS A 41 7.64 -4.07 7.65
CA LYS A 41 7.60 -5.05 6.55
C LYS A 41 6.37 -5.94 6.67
N ILE A 42 5.71 -6.18 5.55
CA ILE A 42 4.57 -7.10 5.46
C ILE A 42 5.06 -8.49 5.04
N ARG A 43 4.54 -9.53 5.68
CA ARG A 43 4.86 -10.91 5.33
C ARG A 43 4.42 -11.22 3.89
N PRO A 44 5.26 -11.87 3.06
CA PRO A 44 4.84 -12.30 1.73
C PRO A 44 3.55 -13.13 1.76
N GLY A 45 2.61 -12.80 0.89
CA GLY A 45 1.28 -13.45 0.81
C GLY A 45 0.22 -12.93 1.79
N PHE A 46 0.56 -12.11 2.79
CA PHE A 46 -0.44 -11.52 3.67
C PHE A 46 -1.19 -10.39 2.96
N THR A 47 -2.51 -10.42 3.00
CA THR A 47 -3.37 -9.34 2.49
C THR A 47 -4.45 -9.07 3.55
N PRO A 48 -4.57 -7.83 4.05
CA PRO A 48 -5.55 -7.49 5.06
C PRO A 48 -6.97 -7.45 4.45
N GLN A 49 -8.00 -7.63 5.28
CA GLN A 49 -9.37 -7.85 4.85
C GLN A 49 -9.96 -6.68 4.05
N GLU A 50 -9.57 -5.46 4.41
CA GLU A 50 -9.94 -4.22 3.72
C GLU A 50 -9.39 -4.14 2.28
N ASP A 51 -8.27 -4.81 2.02
CA ASP A 51 -7.65 -4.89 0.69
C ASP A 51 -8.14 -6.12 -0.10
N VAL A 52 -8.86 -7.05 0.53
CA VAL A 52 -9.46 -8.21 -0.14
C VAL A 52 -10.65 -7.73 -0.99
N ARG A 53 -10.47 -7.77 -2.31
CA ARG A 53 -11.55 -7.45 -3.25
C ARG A 53 -12.63 -8.51 -3.18
N ARG A 54 -13.90 -8.05 -3.10
CA ARG A 54 -15.05 -8.93 -3.27
C ARG A 54 -15.05 -9.51 -4.68
N PHE A 55 -15.46 -10.77 -4.80
CA PHE A 55 -15.67 -11.38 -6.11
C PHE A 55 -16.70 -10.56 -6.89
N ARG A 56 -16.32 -10.16 -8.11
CA ARG A 56 -17.23 -9.55 -9.08
C ARG A 56 -17.24 -10.45 -10.31
N GLY A 57 -18.43 -10.87 -10.73
CA GLY A 57 -18.57 -11.60 -11.99
C GLY A 57 -18.12 -10.74 -13.17
N SER A 58 -17.74 -11.37 -14.28
CA SER A 58 -17.23 -10.67 -15.49
C SER A 58 -18.13 -9.52 -15.95
N ARG A 59 -19.46 -9.69 -15.87
CA ARG A 59 -20.46 -8.67 -16.21
C ARG A 59 -20.47 -7.46 -15.25
N GLN A 60 -20.14 -7.66 -13.98
CA GLN A 60 -20.08 -6.60 -12.96
C GLN A 60 -18.71 -5.89 -12.91
N ALA A 61 -17.68 -6.46 -13.55
CA ALA A 61 -16.36 -5.85 -13.63
C ALA A 61 -16.21 -4.87 -14.80
N GLN A 62 -17.07 -4.99 -15.83
CA GLN A 62 -17.08 -4.12 -17.02
C GLN A 62 -17.98 -2.89 -16.88
N MET A 63 -18.95 -2.91 -15.96
CA MET A 63 -19.72 -1.72 -15.57
C MET A 63 -18.96 -0.91 -14.54
#